data_AF-A0A662G3K3-F1
#
_entry.id   AF-A0A662G3K3-F1
#
_cell.length_a   1.000
_cell.length_b   1.000
_cell.length_c   1.000
_cell.angle_alpha   90.00
_cell.angle_beta   90.00
_cell.angle_gamma   90.00
#
_symmetry.space_group_name_H-M   'P 1'
#
loop_
_entity.id
_entity.type
_entity.pdbx_description
1 polymer ?
#
loop_
_entity_poly.entity_id
_entity_poly.type
_entity_poly.pdbx_seq_one_letter_code
_entity_poly.pdbx_strand_id
1 'polypeptide(L)'
;MIKYGLALLLGIFFVILSTIINTYIGINFGMGFGFGLLALIASFIIFKIFLKNFDRNIVSLVFIIGTSMLTIHNILGTGIMLVEKFDATLPEWFIPSKNILEKRILVPSIWVTPILIIFVINIMSTLLGLLYTITLYKNFIEEERLVFPNIAASATMMDALFTGGEEVKIVFLSILTGFTISLVQQILLLFKINIYYFDLTPFLPKGIVFAFSLSIGFMAVGYIISASTSLSTLLSGLITYFIISPYSISKGIIPYSKDIRSLYSSLVFKVTLSPAMGILILGGIGLSIFGLIMRGKKKHGYKYGYIDLYYILWRRMIGNKKVFITMFLLTILLGIS
;
A
#
# COMPACT_ATOMS: atom_id res chain seq x y z
N MET A 1 -30.94 -10.61 -10.46
CA MET A 1 -30.84 -9.13 -10.31
C MET A 1 -30.67 -8.69 -8.86
N ILE A 2 -31.55 -9.05 -7.92
CA ILE A 2 -31.50 -8.56 -6.52
C ILE A 2 -30.15 -8.80 -5.83
N LYS A 3 -29.55 -9.99 -6.01
CA LYS A 3 -28.25 -10.34 -5.41
C LYS A 3 -27.11 -9.42 -5.87
N TYR A 4 -27.07 -9.09 -7.15
CA TYR A 4 -26.06 -8.19 -7.72
C TYR A 4 -26.28 -6.73 -7.29
N GLY A 5 -27.55 -6.30 -7.15
CA GLY A 5 -27.88 -5.00 -6.59
C GLY A 5 -27.40 -4.84 -5.15
N LEU A 6 -27.64 -5.85 -4.30
CA LEU A 6 -27.15 -5.86 -2.92
C LEU A 6 -25.61 -5.86 -2.85
N ALA A 7 -24.96 -6.63 -3.72
CA ALA A 7 -23.49 -6.64 -3.83
C ALA A 7 -22.92 -5.30 -4.28
N LEU A 8 -23.58 -4.61 -5.22
CA LEU A 8 -23.18 -3.28 -5.63
C LEU A 8 -23.30 -2.27 -4.48
N LEU A 9 -24.42 -2.29 -3.74
CA LEU A 9 -24.63 -1.41 -2.58
C LEU A 9 -23.61 -1.67 -1.47
N LEU A 10 -23.35 -2.94 -1.13
CA LEU A 10 -22.32 -3.31 -0.14
C LEU A 10 -20.93 -2.91 -0.61
N GLY A 11 -20.61 -3.10 -1.89
CA GLY A 11 -19.34 -2.66 -2.48
C GLY A 11 -19.14 -1.16 -2.34
N ILE A 12 -20.14 -0.36 -2.72
CA ILE A 12 -20.12 1.10 -2.60
C ILE A 12 -19.94 1.52 -1.13
N PHE A 13 -20.68 0.87 -0.21
CA PHE A 13 -20.53 1.11 1.22
C PHE A 13 -19.09 0.89 1.70
N PHE A 14 -18.46 -0.23 1.32
CA PHE A 14 -17.07 -0.51 1.70
C PHE A 14 -16.06 0.44 1.06
N VAL A 15 -16.27 0.89 -0.19
CA VAL A 15 -15.43 1.92 -0.81
C VAL A 15 -15.52 3.24 -0.06
N ILE A 16 -16.73 3.68 0.28
CA ILE A 16 -16.92 4.95 1.00
C ILE A 16 -16.26 4.86 2.38
N LEU A 17 -16.54 3.78 3.12
CA LEU A 17 -15.98 3.56 4.44
C LEU A 17 -14.46 3.50 4.42
N SER A 18 -13.89 2.72 3.50
CA SER A 18 -12.43 2.61 3.35
C SER A 18 -11.79 3.93 2.94
N THR A 19 -12.43 4.70 2.06
CA THR A 19 -11.94 6.02 1.63
C THR A 19 -11.92 7.02 2.80
N ILE A 20 -12.98 7.08 3.61
CA ILE A 20 -13.05 7.97 4.77
C ILE A 20 -11.97 7.62 5.79
N ILE A 21 -11.87 6.33 6.15
CA ILE A 21 -10.89 5.87 7.14
C ILE A 21 -9.47 6.08 6.62
N ASN A 22 -9.18 5.70 5.37
CA ASN A 22 -7.84 5.89 4.79
C ASN A 22 -7.50 7.37 4.57
N THR A 23 -8.47 8.24 4.32
CA THR A 23 -8.23 9.69 4.29
C THR A 23 -7.78 10.18 5.66
N TYR A 24 -8.50 9.82 6.72
CA TYR A 24 -8.14 10.21 8.08
C TYR A 24 -6.77 9.65 8.50
N ILE A 25 -6.54 8.36 8.27
CA ILE A 25 -5.30 7.70 8.69
C ILE A 25 -4.13 8.17 7.81
N GLY A 26 -4.36 8.34 6.50
CA GLY A 26 -3.37 8.83 5.56
C GLY A 26 -2.88 10.22 5.90
N ILE A 27 -3.80 11.15 6.19
CA ILE A 27 -3.43 12.54 6.55
C ILE A 27 -2.71 12.60 7.92
N ASN A 28 -3.20 11.86 8.93
CA ASN A 28 -2.66 11.98 10.30
C ASN A 28 -1.42 11.12 10.58
N PHE A 29 -1.28 10.00 9.86
CA PHE A 29 -0.28 8.98 10.13
C PHE A 29 0.54 8.56 8.90
N GLY A 30 0.19 9.04 7.70
CA GLY A 30 0.88 8.64 6.46
C GLY A 30 0.72 7.16 6.11
N MET A 31 -0.32 6.51 6.65
CA MET A 31 -0.57 5.07 6.48
C MET A 31 -1.94 4.83 5.86
N GLY A 32 -2.09 3.69 5.18
CA GLY A 32 -3.38 3.21 4.67
C GLY A 32 -3.60 1.74 5.05
N PHE A 33 -4.86 1.36 5.22
CA PHE A 33 -5.29 0.00 5.49
C PHE A 33 -5.97 -0.61 4.27
N GLY A 34 -5.66 -1.88 3.99
CA GLY A 34 -6.36 -2.68 3.00
C GLY A 34 -7.69 -3.21 3.55
N PHE A 35 -8.82 -2.71 3.02
CA PHE A 35 -10.15 -3.13 3.46
C PHE A 35 -10.68 -4.40 2.76
N GLY A 36 -9.91 -4.98 1.84
CA GLY A 36 -10.36 -6.11 1.02
C GLY A 36 -10.81 -7.33 1.83
N LEU A 37 -9.99 -7.78 2.79
CA LEU A 37 -10.34 -8.92 3.66
C LEU A 37 -11.61 -8.66 4.48
N LEU A 38 -11.77 -7.45 5.02
CA LEU A 38 -12.95 -7.07 5.79
C LEU A 38 -14.21 -7.08 4.91
N ALA A 39 -14.13 -6.47 3.73
CA ALA A 39 -15.24 -6.47 2.77
C ALA A 39 -15.63 -7.89 2.36
N LEU A 40 -14.65 -8.77 2.16
CA LEU A 40 -14.85 -10.16 1.78
C LEU A 40 -15.55 -10.97 2.88
N ILE A 41 -15.07 -10.90 4.13
CA ILE A 41 -15.66 -11.61 5.27
C ILE A 41 -17.07 -11.09 5.55
N ALA A 42 -17.23 -9.77 5.64
CA ALA A 42 -18.50 -9.16 5.97
C ALA A 42 -19.54 -9.45 4.89
N SER A 43 -19.19 -9.34 3.60
CA SER A 43 -20.12 -9.67 2.51
C SER A 43 -20.51 -11.14 2.50
N PHE A 44 -19.57 -12.06 2.78
CA PHE A 44 -19.90 -13.48 2.91
C PHE A 44 -20.90 -13.73 4.06
N ILE A 45 -20.67 -13.15 5.25
CA ILE A 45 -21.57 -13.30 6.40
C ILE A 45 -22.96 -12.71 6.09
N ILE A 46 -23.00 -11.50 5.55
CA ILE A 46 -24.25 -10.82 5.20
C ILE A 46 -25.02 -11.64 4.16
N PHE A 47 -24.38 -12.09 3.09
CA PHE A 47 -25.07 -12.91 2.10
C PHE A 47 -25.50 -14.26 2.66
N LYS A 48 -24.73 -14.89 3.55
CA LYS A 48 -25.16 -16.13 4.21
C LYS A 48 -26.40 -15.95 5.08
N ILE A 49 -26.56 -14.80 5.73
CA ILE A 49 -27.73 -14.49 6.57
C ILE A 49 -28.94 -14.12 5.70
N PHE A 50 -28.76 -13.26 4.69
CA PHE A 50 -29.87 -12.67 3.93
C PHE A 50 -30.21 -13.40 2.61
N LEU A 51 -29.30 -14.21 2.07
CA LEU A 51 -29.48 -14.94 0.82
C LEU A 51 -29.28 -16.45 1.06
N LYS A 52 -30.33 -17.25 0.86
CA LYS A 52 -30.24 -18.71 0.99
C LYS A 52 -29.20 -19.36 0.06
N ASN A 53 -29.01 -18.81 -1.14
CA ASN A 53 -28.02 -19.25 -2.12
C ASN A 53 -27.27 -18.03 -2.69
N PHE A 54 -25.94 -18.02 -2.62
CA PHE A 54 -25.09 -17.03 -3.27
C PHE A 54 -23.78 -17.68 -3.72
N ASP A 55 -23.21 -17.13 -4.77
CA ASP A 55 -22.01 -17.69 -5.42
C ASP A 55 -20.79 -16.83 -5.13
N ARG A 56 -19.61 -17.43 -5.34
CA ARG A 56 -18.30 -16.77 -5.21
C ARG A 56 -18.24 -15.45 -5.98
N ASN A 57 -18.84 -15.39 -7.17
CA ASN A 57 -18.86 -14.20 -8.02
C ASN A 57 -19.49 -12.98 -7.34
N ILE A 58 -20.51 -13.17 -6.49
CA ILE A 58 -21.22 -12.09 -5.82
C ILE A 58 -20.33 -11.48 -4.72
N VAL A 59 -19.63 -12.33 -3.94
CA VAL A 59 -18.67 -11.88 -2.92
C VAL A 59 -17.44 -11.23 -3.58
N SER A 60 -16.94 -11.81 -4.67
CA SER A 60 -15.85 -11.22 -5.47
C SER A 60 -16.20 -9.83 -5.98
N LEU A 61 -17.45 -9.60 -6.39
CA LEU A 61 -17.88 -8.26 -6.82
C LEU A 61 -17.77 -7.23 -5.70
N VAL A 62 -18.21 -7.58 -4.48
CA VAL A 62 -18.09 -6.69 -3.32
C VAL A 62 -16.62 -6.40 -3.01
N PHE A 63 -15.77 -7.43 -3.06
CA PHE A 63 -14.33 -7.29 -2.84
C PHE A 63 -13.68 -6.35 -3.86
N ILE A 64 -13.95 -6.54 -5.16
CA ILE A 64 -13.37 -5.73 -6.24
C ILE A 64 -13.82 -4.28 -6.09
N ILE A 65 -15.13 -4.04 -5.90
CA ILE A 65 -15.63 -2.68 -5.70
C ILE A 65 -14.97 -2.10 -4.45
N GLY A 66 -15.09 -2.78 -3.30
CA GLY A 66 -14.59 -2.36 -1.99
C GLY A 66 -13.09 -2.04 -1.91
N THR A 67 -12.28 -2.54 -2.86
CA THR A 67 -10.84 -2.29 -2.93
C THR A 67 -10.44 -1.28 -4.01
N SER A 68 -11.37 -0.85 -4.85
CA SER A 68 -11.12 0.08 -5.98
C SER A 68 -11.18 1.55 -5.54
N MET A 69 -10.33 1.95 -4.60
CA MET A 69 -10.26 3.35 -4.13
C MET A 69 -9.21 4.16 -4.89
N LEU A 70 -9.52 5.43 -5.18
CA LEU A 70 -8.54 6.40 -5.67
C LEU A 70 -7.77 7.01 -4.50
N THR A 71 -6.46 7.19 -4.65
CA THR A 71 -5.57 7.65 -3.57
C THR A 71 -5.35 9.17 -3.56
N ILE A 72 -6.33 9.93 -4.04
CA ILE A 72 -6.29 11.40 -4.17
C ILE A 72 -5.95 12.08 -2.84
N HIS A 73 -6.57 11.64 -1.75
CA HIS A 73 -6.33 12.17 -0.40
C HIS A 73 -4.87 12.07 0.03
N ASN A 74 -4.18 10.99 -0.36
CA ASN A 74 -2.79 10.76 0.00
C ASN A 74 -1.85 11.70 -0.75
N ILE A 75 -2.12 11.92 -2.05
CA ILE A 75 -1.36 12.85 -2.89
C ILE A 75 -1.53 14.29 -2.40
N LEU A 76 -2.78 14.72 -2.20
CA LEU A 76 -3.09 16.05 -1.67
C LEU A 76 -2.48 16.26 -0.28
N GLY A 77 -2.67 15.33 0.65
CA GLY A 77 -2.12 15.41 2.00
C GLY A 77 -0.59 15.50 2.00
N THR A 78 0.07 14.70 1.17
CA THR A 78 1.54 14.73 1.03
C THR A 78 2.01 16.07 0.51
N GLY A 79 1.39 16.61 -0.53
CA GLY A 79 1.88 17.85 -1.10
C GLY A 79 1.52 19.09 -0.27
N ILE A 80 0.40 19.11 0.46
CA ILE A 80 0.12 20.15 1.48
C ILE A 80 1.23 20.12 2.53
N MET A 81 1.59 18.93 3.01
CA MET A 81 2.69 18.77 3.97
C MET A 81 4.03 19.25 3.41
N LEU A 82 4.33 19.00 2.13
CA LEU A 82 5.56 19.50 1.49
C LEU A 82 5.61 21.03 1.44
N VAL A 83 4.50 21.69 1.08
CA VAL A 83 4.42 23.16 1.03
C VAL A 83 4.48 23.76 2.44
N GLU A 84 3.77 23.20 3.41
CA GLU A 84 3.68 23.75 4.77
C GLU A 84 4.92 23.49 5.64
N LYS A 85 5.52 22.29 5.55
CA LYS A 85 6.63 21.90 6.45
C LYS A 85 8.01 21.99 5.83
N PHE A 86 8.10 21.89 4.50
CA PHE A 86 9.37 21.83 3.80
C PHE A 86 9.57 23.00 2.83
N ASP A 87 8.67 23.98 2.83
CA ASP A 87 8.71 25.15 1.94
C ASP A 87 8.89 24.78 0.46
N ALA A 88 8.35 23.62 0.07
CA ALA A 88 8.46 23.15 -1.30
C ALA A 88 7.65 24.04 -2.24
N THR A 89 8.27 24.50 -3.32
CA THR A 89 7.59 25.24 -4.39
C THR A 89 6.94 24.25 -5.36
N LEU A 90 5.63 24.05 -5.20
CA LEU A 90 4.83 23.24 -6.12
C LEU A 90 3.98 24.13 -7.03
N PRO A 91 3.66 23.69 -8.26
CA PRO A 91 2.80 24.45 -9.16
C PRO A 91 1.39 24.66 -8.58
N GLU A 92 0.81 25.84 -8.80
CA GLU A 92 -0.53 26.18 -8.25
C GLU A 92 -1.65 25.30 -8.82
N TRP A 93 -1.47 24.77 -10.03
CA TRP A 93 -2.38 23.80 -10.62
C TRP A 93 -2.35 22.45 -9.88
N PHE A 94 -1.26 22.13 -9.18
CA PHE A 94 -1.12 20.89 -8.42
C PHE A 94 -1.62 21.07 -6.99
N ILE A 95 -1.18 22.13 -6.30
CA ILE A 95 -1.55 22.46 -4.91
C ILE A 95 -1.63 23.98 -4.73
N PRO A 96 -2.61 24.51 -3.98
CA PRO A 96 -2.72 25.94 -3.71
C PRO A 96 -1.46 26.52 -3.03
N SER A 97 -1.21 27.81 -3.26
CA SER A 97 -0.04 28.48 -2.70
C SER A 97 -0.03 28.51 -1.17
N LYS A 98 1.16 28.61 -0.57
CA LYS A 98 1.37 28.58 0.88
C LYS A 98 0.49 29.56 1.65
N ASN A 99 0.31 30.78 1.14
CA ASN A 99 -0.54 31.81 1.75
C ASN A 99 -2.01 31.39 1.85
N ILE A 100 -2.52 30.63 0.87
CA ILE A 100 -3.88 30.10 0.85
C ILE A 100 -4.03 28.96 1.87
N LEU A 101 -3.02 28.07 1.93
CA LEU A 101 -2.99 26.93 2.85
C LEU A 101 -2.92 27.39 4.32
N GLU A 102 -2.02 28.33 4.65
CA GLU A 102 -1.86 28.87 6.01
C GLU A 102 -3.14 29.56 6.51
N LYS A 103 -3.84 30.26 5.62
CA LYS A 103 -5.14 30.91 5.91
C LYS A 103 -6.31 29.94 5.93
N ARG A 104 -6.09 28.65 5.63
CA ARG A 104 -7.10 27.58 5.60
C ARG A 104 -8.30 27.94 4.73
N ILE A 105 -8.06 28.59 3.59
CA ILE A 105 -9.10 29.04 2.69
C ILE A 105 -9.61 27.84 1.88
N LEU A 106 -10.88 27.47 2.11
CA LEU A 106 -11.54 26.32 1.46
C LEU A 106 -12.51 26.75 0.35
N VAL A 107 -12.13 27.75 -0.44
CA VAL A 107 -12.98 28.24 -1.54
C VAL A 107 -12.92 27.24 -2.71
N PRO A 108 -14.06 26.72 -3.20
CA PRO A 108 -14.07 25.69 -4.25
C PRO A 108 -13.33 26.10 -5.53
N SER A 109 -13.42 27.38 -5.94
CA SER A 109 -12.76 27.86 -7.15
C SER A 109 -11.24 27.67 -7.17
N ILE A 110 -10.60 27.63 -5.99
CA ILE A 110 -9.16 27.43 -5.84
C ILE A 110 -8.82 25.94 -5.89
N TRP A 111 -9.67 25.10 -5.27
CA TRP A 111 -9.39 23.67 -5.09
C TRP A 111 -9.84 22.79 -6.25
N VAL A 112 -10.79 23.25 -7.07
CA VAL A 112 -11.33 22.48 -8.20
C VAL A 112 -10.22 22.06 -9.18
N THR A 113 -9.30 22.97 -9.53
CA THR A 113 -8.21 22.68 -10.47
C THR A 113 -7.24 21.60 -9.94
N PRO A 114 -6.63 21.73 -8.74
CA PRO A 114 -5.85 20.67 -8.10
C PRO A 114 -6.54 19.31 -8.05
N ILE A 115 -7.81 19.29 -7.62
CA ILE A 115 -8.56 18.05 -7.45
C ILE A 115 -8.79 17.38 -8.80
N LEU A 116 -9.19 18.13 -9.82
CA LEU A 116 -9.44 17.60 -11.17
C LEU A 116 -8.16 17.05 -11.80
N ILE A 117 -7.03 17.74 -11.66
CA ILE A 117 -5.76 17.27 -12.22
C ILE A 117 -5.32 15.97 -11.55
N ILE A 118 -5.34 15.90 -10.23
CA ILE A 118 -4.97 14.68 -9.50
C ILE A 118 -5.94 13.53 -9.82
N PHE A 119 -7.23 13.82 -9.99
CA PHE A 119 -8.23 12.85 -10.42
C PHE A 119 -7.92 12.28 -11.80
N VAL A 120 -7.62 13.14 -12.78
CA VAL A 120 -7.25 12.72 -14.15
C VAL A 120 -5.99 11.86 -14.12
N ILE A 121 -4.93 12.30 -13.43
CA ILE A 121 -3.68 11.53 -13.27
C ILE A 121 -3.95 10.13 -12.69
N ASN A 122 -4.82 10.03 -11.68
CA ASN A 122 -5.19 8.75 -11.07
C ASN A 122 -5.96 7.84 -12.04
N ILE A 123 -6.88 8.39 -12.83
CA ILE A 123 -7.59 7.62 -13.86
C ILE A 123 -6.61 7.10 -14.91
N MET A 124 -5.72 7.96 -15.42
CA MET A 124 -4.75 7.57 -16.42
C MET A 124 -3.79 6.49 -15.90
N SER A 125 -3.35 6.61 -14.66
CA SER A 125 -2.54 5.60 -13.97
C SER A 125 -3.28 4.28 -13.82
N THR A 126 -4.57 4.32 -13.49
CA THR A 126 -5.43 3.13 -13.38
C THR A 126 -5.58 2.44 -14.74
N LEU A 127 -5.79 3.20 -15.82
CA LEU A 127 -5.89 2.68 -17.18
C LEU A 127 -4.59 2.00 -17.63
N LEU A 128 -3.43 2.58 -17.31
CA LEU A 128 -2.14 1.95 -17.56
C LEU A 128 -1.99 0.63 -16.78
N GLY A 129 -2.36 0.61 -15.50
CA GLY A 129 -2.35 -0.61 -14.69
C GLY A 129 -3.26 -1.71 -15.27
N LEU A 130 -4.43 -1.34 -15.78
CA LEU A 130 -5.34 -2.26 -16.47
C LEU A 130 -4.72 -2.81 -17.76
N LEU A 131 -4.06 -1.98 -18.56
CA LEU A 131 -3.36 -2.44 -19.77
C LEU A 131 -2.26 -3.47 -19.46
N TYR A 132 -1.47 -3.23 -18.40
CA TYR A 132 -0.45 -4.18 -17.96
C TYR A 132 -1.08 -5.50 -17.49
N THR A 133 -2.17 -5.42 -16.72
CA THR A 133 -2.89 -6.59 -16.23
C THR A 133 -3.48 -7.40 -17.38
N ILE A 134 -4.14 -6.75 -18.36
CA ILE A 134 -4.69 -7.40 -19.56
C ILE A 134 -3.56 -8.02 -20.41
N THR A 135 -2.36 -7.47 -20.39
CA THR A 135 -1.23 -8.04 -21.14
C THR A 135 -0.68 -9.31 -20.48
N LEU A 136 -0.74 -9.38 -19.15
CA LEU A 136 -0.18 -10.46 -18.33
C LEU A 136 -1.22 -11.45 -17.80
N TYR A 137 -2.52 -11.23 -18.02
CA TYR A 137 -3.59 -12.01 -17.36
C TYR A 137 -3.44 -13.53 -17.49
N LYS A 138 -3.04 -14.04 -18.67
CA LYS A 138 -2.81 -15.48 -18.88
C LYS A 138 -1.72 -16.03 -17.97
N ASN A 139 -0.65 -15.27 -17.77
CA ASN A 139 0.45 -15.66 -16.89
C ASN A 139 0.00 -15.66 -15.43
N PHE A 140 -0.83 -14.70 -15.02
CA PHE A 140 -1.40 -14.67 -13.68
C PHE A 140 -2.41 -15.80 -13.43
N ILE A 141 -3.15 -16.25 -14.44
CA ILE A 141 -4.07 -17.39 -14.33
C ILE A 141 -3.33 -18.73 -14.30
N GLU A 142 -2.27 -18.87 -15.08
CA GLU A 142 -1.47 -20.11 -15.14
C GLU A 142 -0.60 -20.36 -13.90
N GLU A 143 -0.42 -19.34 -13.06
CA GLU A 143 0.46 -19.38 -11.89
C GLU A 143 -0.40 -19.27 -10.62
N GLU A 144 -0.85 -20.42 -10.08
CA GLU A 144 -1.77 -20.49 -8.93
C GLU A 144 -1.23 -19.79 -7.67
N ARG A 145 0.10 -19.66 -7.54
CA ARG A 145 0.72 -18.92 -6.43
C ARG A 145 0.96 -17.47 -6.82
N LEU A 146 0.03 -16.62 -6.40
CA LEU A 146 0.17 -15.17 -6.46
C LEU A 146 1.43 -14.72 -5.72
N VAL A 147 2.32 -14.01 -6.42
CA VAL A 147 3.57 -13.47 -5.84
C VAL A 147 3.29 -12.38 -4.80
N PHE A 148 2.08 -11.79 -4.82
CA PHE A 148 1.72 -10.62 -4.00
C PHE A 148 0.96 -11.02 -2.71
N PRO A 149 1.55 -10.79 -1.51
CA PRO A 149 0.99 -11.18 -0.21
C PRO A 149 -0.47 -10.77 0.02
N ASN A 150 -0.82 -9.52 -0.30
CA ASN A 150 -2.15 -8.97 -0.02
C ASN A 150 -3.26 -9.65 -0.85
N ILE A 151 -2.96 -9.97 -2.12
CA ILE A 151 -3.91 -10.61 -3.02
C ILE A 151 -3.99 -12.11 -2.71
N ALA A 152 -2.85 -12.75 -2.41
CA ALA A 152 -2.80 -14.13 -1.96
C ALA A 152 -3.66 -14.36 -0.70
N ALA A 153 -3.51 -13.52 0.33
CA ALA A 153 -4.31 -13.62 1.54
C ALA A 153 -5.82 -13.47 1.28
N SER A 154 -6.20 -12.53 0.41
CA SER A 154 -7.60 -12.32 0.04
C SER A 154 -8.16 -13.51 -0.75
N ALA A 155 -7.37 -14.10 -1.65
CA ALA A 155 -7.75 -15.27 -2.44
C ALA A 155 -7.92 -16.52 -1.56
N THR A 156 -6.94 -16.81 -0.70
CA THR A 156 -7.01 -17.93 0.26
C THR A 156 -8.20 -17.77 1.20
N MET A 157 -8.50 -16.55 1.65
CA MET A 157 -9.69 -16.30 2.46
C MET A 157 -10.99 -16.54 1.69
N MET A 158 -11.04 -16.13 0.41
CA MET A 158 -12.18 -16.44 -0.45
C MET A 158 -12.39 -17.93 -0.60
N ASP A 159 -11.32 -18.70 -0.83
CA ASP A 159 -11.39 -20.16 -0.95
C ASP A 159 -11.90 -20.77 0.35
N ALA A 160 -11.28 -20.43 1.49
CA ALA A 160 -11.68 -20.94 2.79
C ALA A 160 -13.18 -20.72 3.06
N LEU A 161 -13.69 -19.49 2.87
CA LEU A 161 -15.10 -19.20 3.15
C LEU A 161 -16.08 -20.08 2.35
N PHE A 162 -15.75 -20.45 1.11
CA PHE A 162 -16.63 -21.26 0.25
C PHE A 162 -16.38 -22.76 0.33
N THR A 163 -15.16 -23.23 0.61
CA THR A 163 -14.88 -24.66 0.81
C THR A 163 -15.43 -25.17 2.13
N GLY A 164 -15.47 -24.32 3.16
CA GLY A 164 -15.91 -24.74 4.50
C GLY A 164 -14.91 -25.68 5.18
N GLY A 165 -15.22 -26.10 6.40
CA GLY A 165 -14.40 -27.08 7.14
C GLY A 165 -13.47 -26.48 8.20
N GLU A 166 -12.42 -27.24 8.54
CA GLU A 166 -11.52 -26.93 9.66
C GLU A 166 -10.66 -25.68 9.41
N GLU A 167 -10.27 -25.45 8.15
CA GLU A 167 -9.50 -24.26 7.73
C GLU A 167 -10.26 -22.96 8.02
N VAL A 168 -11.58 -22.92 7.80
CA VAL A 168 -12.42 -21.76 8.10
C VAL A 168 -12.46 -21.48 9.60
N LYS A 169 -12.54 -22.53 10.43
CA LYS A 169 -12.51 -22.38 11.88
C LYS A 169 -11.18 -21.80 12.33
N ILE A 170 -10.06 -22.25 11.77
CA ILE A 170 -8.73 -21.74 12.09
C ILE A 170 -8.62 -20.26 11.71
N VAL A 171 -9.07 -19.87 10.52
CA VAL A 171 -9.00 -18.47 10.10
C VAL A 171 -9.91 -17.58 10.95
N PHE A 172 -11.15 -18.02 11.22
CA PHE A 172 -12.06 -17.29 12.09
C PHE A 172 -11.53 -17.14 13.52
N LEU A 173 -10.96 -18.22 14.09
CA LEU A 173 -10.34 -18.20 15.40
C LEU A 173 -9.12 -17.27 15.43
N SER A 174 -8.33 -17.23 14.35
CA SER A 174 -7.19 -16.32 14.22
C SER A 174 -7.62 -14.85 14.18
N ILE A 175 -8.69 -14.54 13.45
CA ILE A 175 -9.29 -13.19 13.41
C ILE A 175 -9.83 -12.81 14.79
N LEU A 176 -10.56 -13.72 15.44
CA LEU A 176 -11.12 -13.51 16.77
C LEU A 176 -10.01 -13.27 17.80
N THR A 177 -8.94 -14.07 17.74
CA THR A 177 -7.77 -13.92 18.63
C THR A 177 -7.06 -12.59 18.38
N GLY A 178 -6.88 -12.21 17.11
CA GLY A 178 -6.30 -10.91 16.75
C GLY A 178 -7.13 -9.74 17.25
N PHE A 179 -8.46 -9.84 17.13
CA PHE A 179 -9.41 -8.85 17.63
C PHE A 179 -9.40 -8.78 19.16
N THR A 180 -9.45 -9.91 19.87
CA THR A 180 -9.45 -9.92 21.34
C THR A 180 -8.18 -9.35 21.91
N ILE A 181 -7.01 -9.72 21.38
CA ILE A 181 -5.74 -9.12 21.83
C ILE A 181 -5.71 -7.62 21.54
N SER A 182 -6.13 -7.18 20.36
CA SER A 182 -6.16 -5.75 20.01
C SER A 182 -7.11 -4.97 20.94
N LEU A 183 -8.26 -5.55 21.27
CA LEU A 183 -9.24 -4.96 22.18
C LEU A 183 -8.69 -4.88 23.61
N VAL A 184 -8.04 -5.94 24.09
CA VAL A 184 -7.37 -5.96 25.40
C VAL A 184 -6.26 -4.90 25.46
N GLN A 185 -5.46 -4.77 24.41
CA GLN A 185 -4.44 -3.71 24.31
C GLN A 185 -5.10 -2.31 24.41
N GLN A 186 -6.21 -2.07 23.71
CA GLN A 186 -6.92 -0.77 23.78
C GLN A 186 -7.50 -0.50 25.17
N ILE A 187 -8.06 -1.52 25.84
CA ILE A 187 -8.54 -1.39 27.22
C ILE A 187 -7.37 -1.04 28.16
N LEU A 188 -6.22 -1.70 28.02
CA LEU A 188 -5.07 -1.46 28.88
C LEU A 188 -4.47 -0.06 28.65
N LEU A 189 -4.56 0.48 27.43
CA LEU A 189 -4.23 1.89 27.18
C LEU A 189 -5.15 2.87 27.92
N LEU A 190 -6.43 2.57 28.11
CA LEU A 190 -7.32 3.41 28.92
C LEU A 190 -6.80 3.53 30.36
N PHE A 191 -6.13 2.48 30.86
CA PHE A 191 -5.46 2.46 32.16
C PHE A 191 -4.01 2.98 32.11
N LYS A 192 -3.59 3.62 31.00
CA LYS A 192 -2.22 4.12 30.75
C LYS A 192 -1.13 3.04 30.77
N ILE A 193 -1.51 1.75 30.68
CA ILE A 193 -0.56 0.65 30.54
C ILE A 193 -0.28 0.47 29.06
N ASN A 194 0.86 0.97 28.59
CA ASN A 194 1.23 0.87 27.19
C ASN A 194 1.97 -0.44 26.90
N ILE A 195 1.28 -1.36 26.25
CA ILE A 195 1.80 -2.66 25.80
C ILE A 195 1.99 -2.69 24.28
N TYR A 196 1.73 -1.57 23.59
CA TYR A 196 1.83 -1.48 22.13
C TYR A 196 3.26 -1.48 21.66
N TYR A 197 4.14 -0.84 22.44
CA TYR A 197 5.55 -0.80 22.14
C TYR A 197 6.39 -0.83 23.41
N PHE A 198 7.49 -1.54 23.33
CA PHE A 198 8.56 -1.56 24.31
C PHE A 198 9.72 -0.76 23.75
N ASP A 199 9.92 0.45 24.27
CA ASP A 199 10.93 1.38 23.78
C ASP A 199 12.26 1.17 24.50
N LEU A 200 13.27 0.74 23.75
CA LEU A 200 14.65 0.56 24.21
C LEU A 200 15.54 1.75 23.86
N THR A 201 15.03 2.72 23.10
CA THR A 201 15.74 3.95 22.69
C THR A 201 16.40 4.68 23.88
N PRO A 202 15.78 4.81 25.07
CA PRO A 202 16.41 5.51 26.20
C PRO A 202 17.71 4.88 26.70
N PHE A 203 17.91 3.59 26.45
CA PHE A 203 19.08 2.83 26.91
C PHE A 203 20.22 2.78 25.87
N LEU A 204 20.01 3.37 24.70
CA LEU A 204 20.94 3.28 23.58
C LEU A 204 21.70 4.61 23.34
N PRO A 205 22.88 4.56 22.71
CA PRO A 205 23.64 5.75 22.33
C PRO A 205 22.81 6.74 21.50
N LYS A 206 23.17 8.03 21.62
CA LYS A 206 22.48 9.12 20.91
C LYS A 206 22.40 8.83 19.40
N GLY A 207 21.17 8.85 18.89
CA GLY A 207 20.88 8.67 17.47
C GLY A 207 20.48 7.26 17.06
N ILE A 208 20.51 6.29 17.97
CA ILE A 208 19.94 4.96 17.75
C ILE A 208 18.51 4.95 18.28
N VAL A 209 17.56 4.51 17.45
CA VAL A 209 16.16 4.30 17.83
C VAL A 209 15.87 2.82 17.72
N PHE A 210 15.35 2.24 18.79
CA PHE A 210 14.98 0.84 18.80
C PHE A 210 13.80 0.60 19.72
N ALA A 211 12.70 0.15 19.14
CA ALA A 211 11.50 -0.20 19.87
C ALA A 211 10.90 -1.47 19.28
N PHE A 212 10.41 -2.34 20.15
CA PHE A 212 9.59 -3.48 19.75
C PHE A 212 8.14 -3.05 19.74
N SER A 213 7.42 -3.29 18.66
CA SER A 213 5.96 -3.13 18.65
C SER A 213 5.30 -4.49 18.46
N LEU A 214 4.40 -4.84 19.38
CA LEU A 214 3.64 -6.08 19.29
C LEU A 214 2.40 -5.85 18.42
N SER A 215 2.55 -6.07 17.12
CA SER A 215 1.45 -5.95 16.16
C SER A 215 1.16 -7.31 15.52
N ILE A 216 -0.01 -7.86 15.87
CA ILE A 216 -0.51 -9.12 15.28
C ILE A 216 -0.70 -8.97 13.78
N GLY A 217 -1.08 -7.78 13.31
CA GLY A 217 -1.18 -7.48 11.89
C GLY A 217 0.15 -7.64 11.17
N PHE A 218 1.24 -7.08 11.71
CA PHE A 218 2.57 -7.25 11.13
C PHE A 218 3.11 -8.68 11.29
N MET A 219 2.73 -9.39 12.36
CA MET A 219 3.07 -10.81 12.54
C MET A 219 2.40 -11.68 11.46
N ALA A 220 1.13 -11.44 11.16
CA ALA A 220 0.41 -12.12 10.08
C ALA A 220 1.00 -11.79 8.71
N VAL A 221 1.35 -10.53 8.45
CA VAL A 221 2.06 -10.13 7.23
C VAL A 221 3.41 -10.85 7.11
N GLY A 222 4.14 -11.00 8.21
CA GLY A 222 5.41 -11.74 8.27
C GLY A 222 5.27 -13.24 7.93
N TYR A 223 4.10 -13.84 8.15
CA TYR A 223 3.81 -15.22 7.73
C TYR A 223 3.56 -15.34 6.23
N ILE A 224 2.96 -14.32 5.62
CA ILE A 224 2.64 -14.32 4.19
C ILE A 224 3.89 -13.97 3.35
N ILE A 225 4.74 -13.09 3.88
CA ILE A 225 5.98 -12.68 3.22
C ILE A 225 7.06 -13.76 3.39
N SER A 226 7.82 -14.03 2.32
CA SER A 226 8.92 -15.00 2.40
C SER A 226 9.94 -14.63 3.49
N ALA A 227 10.49 -15.63 4.17
CA ALA A 227 11.50 -15.42 5.21
C ALA A 227 12.70 -14.58 4.71
N SER A 228 13.10 -14.75 3.45
CA SER A 228 14.13 -13.94 2.81
C SER A 228 13.78 -12.46 2.72
N THR A 229 12.54 -12.13 2.34
CA THR A 229 12.09 -10.74 2.26
C THR A 229 11.99 -10.14 3.65
N SER A 230 11.38 -10.83 4.61
CA SER A 230 11.27 -10.39 6.00
C SER A 230 12.65 -10.14 6.64
N LEU A 231 13.61 -11.03 6.40
CA LEU A 231 14.98 -10.88 6.88
C LEU A 231 15.69 -9.68 6.22
N SER A 232 15.49 -9.47 4.91
CA SER A 232 16.06 -8.30 4.22
C SER A 232 15.49 -6.99 4.77
N THR A 233 14.18 -6.94 5.07
CA THR A 233 13.52 -5.78 5.63
C THR A 233 14.00 -5.51 7.05
N LEU A 234 14.16 -6.56 7.87
CA LEU A 234 14.73 -6.45 9.22
C LEU A 234 16.17 -5.93 9.17
N LEU A 235 17.03 -6.51 8.34
CA LEU A 235 18.42 -6.08 8.19
C LEU A 235 18.51 -4.63 7.70
N SER A 236 17.69 -4.24 6.72
CA SER A 236 17.61 -2.86 6.23
C SER A 236 17.18 -1.89 7.33
N GLY A 237 16.18 -2.26 8.14
CA GLY A 237 15.75 -1.48 9.30
C GLY A 237 16.86 -1.32 10.32
N LEU A 238 17.55 -2.41 10.69
CA LEU A 238 18.67 -2.39 11.62
C LEU A 238 19.80 -1.49 11.11
N ILE A 239 20.23 -1.65 9.86
CA ILE A 239 21.27 -0.81 9.26
C ILE A 239 20.85 0.68 9.28
N THR A 240 19.59 0.97 8.94
CA THR A 240 19.09 2.34 8.89
C THR A 240 19.13 3.00 10.26
N TYR A 241 18.62 2.35 11.30
CA TYR A 241 18.50 2.96 12.62
C TYR A 241 19.76 2.82 13.49
N PHE A 242 20.59 1.78 13.31
CA PHE A 242 21.81 1.58 14.09
C PHE A 242 23.07 2.16 13.44
N ILE A 243 23.08 2.35 12.11
CA ILE A 243 24.27 2.83 11.39
C ILE A 243 23.99 4.17 10.74
N ILE A 244 23.01 4.24 9.84
CA ILE A 244 22.75 5.43 9.02
C ILE A 244 22.30 6.61 9.89
N SER A 245 21.39 6.36 10.84
CA SER A 245 20.87 7.38 11.76
C SER A 245 21.94 8.06 12.62
N PRO A 246 22.69 7.34 13.47
CA PRO A 246 23.73 7.98 14.28
C PRO A 246 24.83 8.62 13.43
N TYR A 247 25.19 8.02 12.28
CA TYR A 247 26.14 8.62 11.34
C TYR A 247 25.63 9.98 10.81
N SER A 248 24.36 10.04 10.39
CA SER A 248 23.74 11.26 9.86
C SER A 248 23.66 12.37 10.91
N ILE A 249 23.40 12.01 12.16
CA ILE A 249 23.45 12.95 13.30
C ILE A 249 24.88 13.44 13.53
N SER A 250 25.87 12.55 13.51
CA SER A 250 27.28 12.91 13.74
C SER A 250 27.82 13.91 12.70
N LYS A 251 27.29 13.85 11.47
CA LYS A 251 27.62 14.76 10.37
C LYS A 251 26.76 16.03 10.31
N GLY A 252 25.81 16.20 11.24
CA GLY A 252 24.91 17.34 11.28
C GLY A 252 23.87 17.38 10.14
N ILE A 253 23.67 16.27 9.42
CA ILE A 253 22.69 16.17 8.32
C ILE A 253 21.26 16.21 8.89
N ILE A 254 21.05 15.53 10.01
CA ILE A 254 19.77 15.51 10.74
C ILE A 254 19.98 16.02 12.18
N PRO A 255 19.05 16.85 12.70
CA PRO A 255 19.09 17.27 14.09
C PRO A 255 18.79 16.09 15.01
N TYR A 256 19.51 16.00 16.12
CA TYR A 256 19.17 15.05 17.17
C TYR A 256 17.85 15.47 17.84
N SER A 257 16.91 14.54 17.94
CA SER A 257 15.67 14.71 18.70
C SER A 257 15.46 13.52 19.61
N LYS A 258 15.00 13.78 20.84
CA LYS A 258 14.57 12.72 21.77
C LYS A 258 13.22 12.13 21.41
N ASP A 259 12.43 12.84 20.61
CA ASP A 259 11.15 12.35 20.11
C ASP A 259 11.38 11.44 18.89
N ILE A 260 10.96 10.18 19.02
CA ILE A 260 11.06 9.14 17.97
C ILE A 260 10.42 9.63 16.67
N ARG A 261 9.27 10.32 16.76
CA ARG A 261 8.52 10.76 15.58
C ARG A 261 9.26 11.86 14.81
N SER A 262 9.83 12.81 15.53
CA SER A 262 10.68 13.87 14.96
C SER A 262 11.94 13.32 14.29
N LEU A 263 12.60 12.35 14.93
CA LEU A 263 13.80 11.71 14.38
C LEU A 263 13.48 10.84 13.15
N TYR A 264 12.40 10.05 13.21
CA TYR A 264 11.88 9.27 12.07
C TYR A 264 11.58 10.18 10.88
N SER A 265 10.83 11.27 11.09
CA SER A 265 10.52 12.23 10.03
C SER A 265 11.79 12.80 9.38
N SER A 266 12.75 13.24 10.20
CA SER A 266 14.00 13.81 9.71
C SER A 266 14.82 12.80 8.89
N LEU A 267 14.91 11.56 9.36
CA LEU A 267 15.55 10.45 8.63
C LEU A 267 14.86 10.19 7.30
N VAL A 268 13.53 10.06 7.32
CA VAL A 268 12.75 9.75 6.13
C VAL A 268 12.97 10.83 5.08
N PHE A 269 12.69 12.10 5.41
CA PHE A 269 12.67 13.16 4.42
C PHE A 269 14.06 13.65 4.01
N LYS A 270 15.06 13.66 4.90
CA LYS A 270 16.39 14.19 4.59
C LYS A 270 17.38 13.14 4.11
N VAL A 271 17.22 11.88 4.51
CA VAL A 271 18.24 10.84 4.28
C VAL A 271 17.73 9.70 3.41
N THR A 272 16.54 9.15 3.66
CA THR A 272 16.11 7.93 2.94
C THR A 272 15.24 8.21 1.72
N LEU A 273 14.42 9.27 1.71
CA LEU A 273 13.47 9.55 0.63
C LEU A 273 14.20 9.82 -0.70
N SER A 274 15.26 10.63 -0.68
CA SER A 274 16.03 10.96 -1.89
C SER A 274 16.71 9.72 -2.51
N PRO A 275 17.46 8.88 -1.76
CA PRO A 275 17.96 7.61 -2.26
C PRO A 275 16.86 6.63 -2.67
N ALA A 276 15.75 6.55 -1.94
CA ALA A 276 14.63 5.67 -2.31
C ALA A 276 14.00 6.10 -3.63
N MET A 277 13.79 7.40 -3.86
CA MET A 277 13.35 7.94 -5.16
C MET A 277 14.39 7.69 -6.25
N GLY A 278 15.68 7.88 -5.95
CA GLY A 278 16.77 7.56 -6.87
C GLY A 278 16.80 6.08 -7.25
N ILE A 279 16.62 5.17 -6.29
CA ILE A 279 16.52 3.72 -6.52
C ILE A 279 15.22 3.35 -7.21
N LEU A 280 14.10 4.05 -7.01
CA LEU A 280 12.87 3.82 -7.76
C LEU A 280 13.03 4.19 -9.24
N ILE A 281 13.64 5.34 -9.50
CA ILE A 281 13.91 5.84 -10.86
C ILE A 281 14.96 4.95 -11.55
N LEU A 282 16.07 4.69 -10.87
CA LEU A 282 17.16 3.86 -11.38
C LEU A 282 16.86 2.37 -11.32
N GLY A 283 15.93 1.92 -10.48
CA GLY A 283 15.58 0.51 -10.30
C GLY A 283 14.84 -0.05 -11.49
N GLY A 284 13.98 0.74 -12.14
CA GLY A 284 13.37 0.35 -13.41
C GLY A 284 14.41 0.19 -14.54
N ILE A 285 15.35 1.12 -14.62
CA ILE A 285 16.45 1.08 -15.59
C ILE A 285 17.44 -0.05 -15.26
N GLY A 286 17.78 -0.17 -13.99
CA GLY A 286 18.72 -1.13 -13.42
C GLY A 286 18.22 -2.55 -13.56
N LEU A 287 16.95 -2.83 -13.22
CA LEU A 287 16.33 -4.14 -13.44
C LEU A 287 16.24 -4.48 -14.93
N SER A 288 16.03 -3.49 -15.81
CA SER A 288 16.05 -3.69 -17.26
C SER A 288 17.44 -4.10 -17.76
N ILE A 289 18.49 -3.45 -17.26
CA ILE A 289 19.89 -3.78 -17.59
C ILE A 289 20.29 -5.13 -16.96
N PHE A 290 19.94 -5.37 -15.70
CA PHE A 290 20.25 -6.61 -14.97
C PHE A 290 19.54 -7.82 -15.58
N GLY A 291 18.28 -7.65 -16.01
CA GLY A 291 17.51 -8.68 -16.72
C GLY A 291 18.10 -9.04 -18.09
N LEU A 292 18.75 -8.10 -18.77
CA LEU A 292 19.49 -8.36 -20.00
C LEU A 292 20.80 -9.13 -19.73
N ILE A 293 21.47 -8.86 -18.62
CA ILE A 293 22.76 -9.46 -18.23
C ILE A 293 22.58 -10.86 -17.60
N MET A 294 21.56 -11.08 -16.78
CA MET A 294 21.36 -12.34 -16.03
C MET A 294 20.60 -13.44 -16.80
N ARG A 295 20.64 -13.43 -18.14
CA ARG A 295 20.18 -14.57 -18.96
C ARG A 295 20.97 -15.83 -18.56
N GLY A 296 20.39 -16.68 -17.70
CA GLY A 296 20.93 -18.02 -17.46
C GLY A 296 20.70 -18.65 -16.09
N LYS A 297 20.26 -17.92 -15.05
CA LYS A 297 20.06 -18.54 -13.72
C LYS A 297 18.59 -18.69 -13.38
N LYS A 298 17.98 -19.78 -13.87
CA LYS A 298 16.74 -20.33 -13.28
C LYS A 298 17.07 -20.93 -11.92
N LYS A 299 16.51 -20.38 -10.84
CA LYS A 299 16.24 -21.13 -9.60
C LYS A 299 15.30 -20.35 -8.67
N HIS A 300 14.05 -20.79 -8.62
CA HIS A 300 13.36 -21.36 -7.45
C HIS A 300 11.86 -21.43 -7.74
N GLY A 301 11.25 -22.63 -7.63
CA GLY A 301 9.83 -22.89 -7.36
C GLY A 301 8.70 -22.32 -8.24
N TYR A 302 8.96 -21.30 -9.05
CA TYR A 302 7.98 -20.53 -9.83
C TYR A 302 8.22 -20.74 -11.34
N LYS A 303 7.16 -20.66 -12.14
CA LYS A 303 7.24 -20.80 -13.60
C LYS A 303 7.76 -19.50 -14.23
N TYR A 304 7.47 -18.35 -13.62
CA TYR A 304 7.96 -17.03 -14.00
C TYR A 304 8.39 -16.21 -12.76
N GLY A 305 9.60 -15.65 -12.77
CA GLY A 305 10.03 -14.63 -11.79
C GLY A 305 9.59 -13.21 -12.18
N TYR A 306 9.83 -12.23 -11.31
CA TYR A 306 9.55 -10.81 -11.60
C TYR A 306 10.19 -10.32 -12.91
N ILE A 307 11.44 -10.74 -13.17
CA ILE A 307 12.18 -10.39 -14.38
C ILE A 307 11.53 -11.03 -15.61
N ASP A 308 11.07 -12.28 -15.51
CA ASP A 308 10.40 -12.98 -16.61
C ASP A 308 9.07 -12.32 -16.94
N LEU A 309 8.27 -11.95 -15.93
CA LEU A 309 7.01 -11.22 -16.12
C LEU A 309 7.24 -9.86 -16.77
N TYR A 310 8.28 -9.13 -16.35
CA TYR A 310 8.66 -7.85 -16.95
C TYR A 310 9.06 -8.01 -18.42
N TYR A 311 9.85 -9.02 -18.76
CA TYR A 311 10.23 -9.30 -20.14
C TYR A 311 9.03 -9.69 -21.01
N ILE A 312 8.15 -10.56 -20.50
CA ILE A 312 6.92 -10.98 -21.18
C ILE A 312 6.00 -9.78 -21.42
N LEU A 313 5.87 -8.89 -20.44
CA LEU A 313 5.10 -7.66 -20.54
C LEU A 313 5.59 -6.82 -21.73
N TRP A 314 6.87 -6.44 -21.75
CA TRP A 314 7.44 -5.62 -22.82
C TRP A 314 7.37 -6.29 -24.19
N ARG A 315 7.68 -7.59 -24.27
CA ARG A 315 7.60 -8.33 -25.53
C ARG A 315 6.18 -8.33 -26.10
N ARG A 316 5.16 -8.53 -25.26
CA ARG A 316 3.76 -8.53 -25.70
C ARG A 316 3.23 -7.14 -26.02
N MET A 317 3.63 -6.13 -25.24
CA MET A 317 3.26 -4.73 -25.51
C MET A 317 3.83 -4.30 -26.85
N ILE A 318 5.14 -4.47 -27.09
CA ILE A 318 5.79 -4.12 -28.35
C ILE A 318 5.22 -4.95 -29.52
N GLY A 319 4.90 -6.22 -29.28
CA GLY A 319 4.28 -7.09 -30.29
C GLY A 319 2.86 -6.69 -30.70
N ASN A 320 2.14 -5.90 -29.89
CA ASN A 320 0.80 -5.42 -30.19
C ASN A 320 0.79 -3.90 -30.38
N LYS A 321 0.81 -3.47 -31.64
CA LYS A 321 0.86 -2.05 -32.04
C LYS A 321 -0.22 -1.19 -31.36
N LYS A 322 -1.44 -1.72 -31.16
CA LYS A 322 -2.52 -0.97 -30.50
C LYS A 322 -2.22 -0.74 -29.03
N VAL A 323 -1.83 -1.79 -28.30
CA VAL A 323 -1.48 -1.70 -26.86
C VAL A 323 -0.28 -0.79 -26.65
N PHE A 324 0.76 -0.92 -27.49
CA PHE A 324 1.94 -0.07 -27.41
C PHE A 324 1.62 1.41 -27.61
N ILE A 325 0.84 1.75 -28.64
CA ILE A 325 0.43 3.14 -28.92
C ILE A 325 -0.42 3.69 -27.77
N THR A 326 -1.39 2.93 -27.27
CA THR A 326 -2.22 3.38 -26.15
C THR A 326 -1.39 3.62 -24.90
N MET A 327 -0.48 2.71 -24.55
CA MET A 327 0.44 2.89 -23.42
C MET A 327 1.31 4.13 -23.60
N PHE A 328 1.90 4.31 -24.78
CA PHE A 328 2.78 5.43 -25.08
C PHE A 328 2.03 6.77 -24.99
N LEU A 329 0.82 6.86 -25.56
CA LEU A 329 -0.03 8.04 -25.47
C LEU A 329 -0.42 8.36 -24.02
N LEU A 330 -0.84 7.37 -23.24
CA LEU A 330 -1.18 7.56 -21.83
C LEU A 330 0.04 8.02 -21.02
N THR A 331 1.22 7.50 -21.32
CA THR A 331 2.48 7.88 -20.63
C THR A 331 2.92 9.29 -21.01
N ILE A 332 2.80 9.69 -22.28
CA ILE A 332 3.08 11.06 -22.72
C ILE A 332 2.10 12.03 -22.06
N LEU A 333 0.80 11.71 -22.04
CA LEU A 333 -0.21 12.54 -21.41
C LEU A 333 0.06 12.74 -19.91
N LEU A 334 0.52 11.69 -19.22
CA LEU A 334 0.98 11.77 -17.83
C LEU A 334 2.29 12.57 -17.65
N GLY A 335 3.16 12.59 -18.65
CA GLY A 335 4.41 13.34 -18.60
C GLY A 335 4.25 14.84 -18.92
N ILE A 336 3.13 15.22 -19.54
CA ILE A 336 2.79 16.61 -19.86
C ILE A 336 1.92 17.24 -18.76
N SER A 337 1.17 16.43 -18.00
CA SER A 337 0.33 16.86 -16.86
C SER A 337 1.12 17.12 -15.60
#